data_AF-A0A9E6CBP1-F1
#
_entry.id   AF-A0A9E6CBP1-F1
#
_cell.length_a   1.000
_cell.length_b   1.000
_cell.length_c   1.000
_cell.angle_alpha   90.00
_cell.angle_beta   90.00
_cell.angle_gamma   90.00
#
_symmetry.space_group_name_H-M   'P 1'
#
loop_
_entity.id
_entity.type
_entity.pdbx_description
1 polymer ?
#
loop_
_entity_poly.entity_id
_entity_poly.type
_entity_poly.pdbx_seq_one_letter_code
_entity_poly.pdbx_strand_id
1 'polypeptide(L)' 'AEQLRRTAREIIDCTRRFNLMQGLTRADDNLPARFFKEPLEDGDVLPEENFRQMLADYYRLRGWDGEGRPPEGSL' A
#
# COMPACT_ATOMS: atom_id res chain seq x y z
N ALA A 1 -0.28 0.74 24.95
CA ALA A 1 -0.12 0.17 23.60
C ALA A 1 -0.97 0.89 22.55
N GLU A 2 -2.23 1.24 22.86
CA GLU A 2 -3.14 1.90 21.91
C GLU A 2 -2.65 3.26 21.41
N GLN A 3 -2.14 4.11 22.31
CA GLN A 3 -1.56 5.41 21.93
C GLN A 3 -0.42 5.27 20.93
N LEU A 4 0.50 4.31 21.14
CA LEU A 4 1.60 4.05 20.21
C LEU A 4 1.08 3.62 18.83
N ARG A 5 0.06 2.76 18.78
CA ARG A 5 -0.57 2.32 17.53
C ARG A 5 -1.25 3.48 16.80
N ARG A 6 -1.90 4.38 17.53
CA ARG A 6 -2.52 5.59 16.97
C ARG A 6 -1.46 6.51 16.37
N THR A 7 -0.43 6.86 17.13
CA THR A 7 0.65 7.73 16.63
C THR A 7 1.37 7.11 15.43
N ALA A 8 1.62 5.80 15.43
CA ALA A 8 2.20 5.12 14.27
C ALA A 8 1.30 5.21 13.03
N ARG A 9 -0.03 5.08 13.19
CA ARG A 9 -0.99 5.26 12.08
C ARG A 9 -0.93 6.68 11.53
N GLU A 10 -0.97 7.69 12.40
CA GLU A 10 -0.92 9.11 12.02
C GLU A 10 0.36 9.45 11.24
N ILE A 11 1.52 8.96 11.68
CA ILE A 11 2.80 9.15 10.99
C ILE A 11 2.71 8.59 9.57
N ILE A 12 2.22 7.36 9.41
CA ILE A 12 2.13 6.69 8.11
C ILE A 12 1.16 7.44 7.19
N ASP A 13 0.00 7.85 7.70
CA ASP A 13 -0.98 8.60 6.92
C ASP A 13 -0.40 9.95 6.48
N CYS A 14 0.35 10.64 7.36
CA CYS A 14 1.03 11.89 7.03
C CYS A 14 2.09 11.69 5.93
N THR A 15 2.94 10.66 6.05
CA THR A 15 3.93 10.31 5.03
C THR A 15 3.26 10.00 3.70
N ARG A 16 2.16 9.22 3.71
CA ARG A 16 1.42 8.90 2.49
C ARG A 16 0.85 10.16 1.83
N ARG A 17 0.21 11.05 2.60
CA ARG A 17 -0.31 12.32 2.07
C ARG A 17 0.78 13.19 1.47
N PHE A 18 1.94 13.29 2.13
CA PHE A 18 3.09 14.01 1.59
C PHE A 18 3.49 13.44 0.22
N ASN A 19 3.66 12.13 0.10
CA ASN A 19 4.07 11.51 -1.16
C ASN A 19 3.02 11.72 -2.26
N LEU A 20 1.71 11.61 -1.95
CA LEU A 20 0.63 11.91 -2.90
C LEU A 20 0.70 13.36 -3.40
N MET A 21 1.00 14.32 -2.52
CA MET A 21 1.21 15.73 -2.91
C MET A 21 2.43 15.90 -3.82
N GLN A 22 3.43 15.02 -3.72
CA GLN A 22 4.61 15.03 -4.59
C GLN A 22 4.42 14.23 -5.90
N GLY A 23 3.20 13.75 -6.17
CA GLY A 23 2.86 13.05 -7.42
C GLY A 23 2.92 11.54 -7.34
N LEU A 24 3.08 10.94 -6.15
CA LEU A 24 2.87 9.49 -5.98
C LEU A 24 1.43 9.14 -6.37
N THR A 25 1.27 8.04 -7.09
CA THR A 25 -0.03 7.51 -7.51
C THR A 25 -0.18 6.05 -7.08
N ARG A 26 -1.40 5.53 -7.15
CA ARG A 26 -1.68 4.10 -6.96
C ARG A 26 -0.84 3.20 -7.89
N ALA A 27 -0.47 3.69 -9.08
CA ALA A 27 0.33 2.92 -10.03
C ALA A 27 1.77 2.68 -9.56
N ASP A 28 2.28 3.56 -8.68
CA ASP A 28 3.62 3.45 -8.11
C ASP A 28 3.70 2.42 -6.97
N ASP A 29 2.55 2.01 -6.41
CA ASP A 29 2.45 0.94 -5.42
C ASP A 29 2.49 -0.44 -6.09
N ASN A 30 3.58 -0.73 -6.80
CA ASN A 30 3.75 -1.95 -7.57
C ASN A 30 5.14 -2.56 -7.39
N LEU A 31 5.26 -3.85 -7.71
CA LEU A 31 6.53 -4.57 -7.69
C LEU A 31 7.18 -4.59 -9.08
N PRO A 32 8.51 -4.75 -9.17
CA PRO A 32 9.18 -5.01 -10.44
C PRO A 32 8.59 -6.22 -11.17
N ALA A 33 8.54 -6.17 -12.51
CA ALA A 33 7.89 -7.19 -13.34
C ALA A 33 8.39 -8.63 -13.11
N ARG A 34 9.63 -8.79 -12.65
CA ARG A 34 10.22 -10.11 -12.33
C ARG A 34 9.39 -10.90 -11.32
N PHE A 35 8.76 -10.23 -10.34
CA PHE A 35 7.97 -10.93 -9.31
C PHE A 35 6.75 -11.66 -9.90
N PHE A 36 6.23 -11.18 -11.03
CA PHE A 36 5.06 -11.74 -11.70
C PHE A 36 5.39 -12.67 -12.86
N LYS A 37 6.65 -12.69 -13.32
CA LYS A 37 7.06 -13.32 -14.58
C LYS A 37 8.20 -14.33 -14.44
N GLU A 38 9.10 -14.12 -13.48
CA GLU A 38 10.26 -14.96 -13.27
C GLU A 38 9.97 -15.93 -12.13
N PRO A 39 9.82 -17.23 -12.40
CA PRO A 39 9.56 -18.22 -11.37
C PRO A 39 10.76 -18.40 -10.44
N LEU A 40 10.48 -18.72 -9.18
CA LEU A 40 11.47 -19.18 -8.22
C LEU A 40 11.97 -20.60 -8.57
N GLU A 41 12.93 -21.12 -7.82
CA GLU A 41 13.53 -22.45 -8.05
C GLU A 41 12.50 -23.59 -7.98
N ASP A 42 11.42 -23.40 -7.22
CA ASP A 42 10.28 -24.31 -7.09
C ASP A 42 9.20 -24.13 -8.18
N GLY A 43 9.38 -23.15 -9.07
CA GLY A 43 8.47 -22.87 -10.20
C GLY A 43 7.39 -21.84 -9.90
N ASP A 44 7.29 -21.35 -8.65
CA ASP A 44 6.23 -20.42 -8.26
C ASP A 44 6.51 -18.98 -8.72
N VAL A 45 5.46 -18.30 -9.18
CA VAL A 45 5.43 -16.84 -9.41
C VAL A 45 4.36 -16.23 -8.53
N LEU A 46 4.51 -14.95 -8.17
CA LEU A 46 3.41 -14.21 -7.54
C LEU A 46 2.37 -13.85 -8.61
N PRO A 47 1.13 -14.37 -8.56
CA PRO A 47 0.13 -13.97 -9.54
C PRO A 47 -0.20 -12.48 -9.36
N GLU A 48 -0.20 -11.72 -10.46
CA GLU A 48 -0.43 -10.27 -10.41
C GLU A 48 -1.80 -9.93 -9.79
N GLU A 49 -2.82 -10.74 -10.05
CA GLU A 49 -4.14 -10.58 -9.46
C GLU A 49 -4.12 -10.74 -7.92
N ASN A 50 -3.36 -11.72 -7.41
CA ASN A 50 -3.21 -11.91 -5.96
C ASN A 50 -2.51 -10.69 -5.33
N PHE A 51 -1.51 -10.13 -6.02
CA PHE A 51 -0.86 -8.90 -5.57
C PHE A 51 -1.82 -7.71 -5.55
N ARG A 52 -2.63 -7.52 -6.60
CA ARG A 52 -3.64 -6.45 -6.66
C ARG A 52 -4.68 -6.58 -5.55
N GLN A 53 -5.12 -7.80 -5.26
CA GLN A 53 -6.03 -8.08 -4.15
C GLN A 53 -5.37 -7.76 -2.80
N MET A 54 -4.12 -8.20 -2.59
CA MET A 54 -3.36 -7.89 -1.37
C MET A 54 -3.18 -6.38 -1.17
N LEU A 55 -2.93 -5.62 -2.24
CA LEU A 55 -2.82 -4.17 -2.19
C LEU A 55 -4.15 -3.50 -1.81
N ALA A 56 -5.26 -3.95 -2.41
CA ALA A 56 -6.59 -3.46 -2.07
C ALA A 56 -6.96 -3.76 -0.61
N ASP A 57 -6.64 -4.96 -0.12
CA ASP A 57 -6.83 -5.33 1.28
C ASP A 57 -5.96 -4.51 2.22
N TYR A 58 -4.72 -4.21 1.84
CA TYR A 58 -3.84 -3.33 2.60
C TYR A 58 -4.44 -1.93 2.74
N TYR A 59 -4.96 -1.32 1.67
CA TYR A 59 -5.64 -0.02 1.74
C TYR A 59 -6.86 -0.07 2.64
N ARG A 60 -7.70 -1.09 2.48
CA ARG A 60 -8.89 -1.30 3.32
C ARG A 60 -8.54 -1.41 4.80
N LEU A 61 -7.51 -2.18 5.15
CA LEU A 61 -7.05 -2.37 6.53
C LEU A 61 -6.43 -1.08 7.12
N ARG A 62 -5.85 -0.22 6.27
CA ARG A 62 -5.40 1.12 6.65
C ARG A 62 -6.53 2.12 6.82
N GLY A 63 -7.71 1.84 6.24
CA GLY A 63 -8.81 2.79 6.13
C GLY A 63 -8.63 3.79 4.99
N TRP A 64 -7.76 3.50 4.02
CA TRP A 64 -7.55 4.31 2.83
C TRP A 64 -8.58 3.95 1.74
N ASP A 65 -8.80 4.86 0.81
CA ASP A 65 -9.66 4.61 -0.36
C ASP A 65 -8.97 3.73 -1.42
N GLY A 66 -9.68 3.45 -2.52
CA GLY A 66 -9.17 2.62 -3.62
C GLY A 66 -7.94 3.21 -4.34
N GLU A 67 -7.73 4.52 -4.22
CA GLU A 67 -6.59 5.26 -4.77
C GLU A 67 -5.43 5.37 -3.76
N GLY A 68 -5.56 4.74 -2.59
CA GLY A 68 -4.55 4.75 -1.52
C GLY A 68 -4.46 6.10 -0.82
N ARG A 69 -5.56 6.85 -0.76
CA ARG A 69 -5.64 8.13 -0.03
C ARG A 69 -6.11 7.88 1.41
N PRO A 70 -5.34 8.33 2.41
CA PRO A 70 -5.79 8.28 3.80
C PRO A 70 -7.04 9.14 4.00
N PRO A 71 -7.94 8.78 4.94
CA PRO A 71 -9.15 9.56 5.21
C PRO A 71 -8.78 10.96 5.69
N GLU A 72 -9.65 11.95 5.47
CA GLU A 72 -9.46 13.25 6.11
C GLU A 72 -9.55 13.07 7.63
N GLY A 73 -8.44 13.35 8.33
CA GLY A 73 -8.31 13.27 9.77
C GLY A 73 -7.64 14.55 10.27
N SER A 74 -8.01 14.99 11.47
CA SER A 74 -7.51 16.23 12.07
C SER A 74 -5.99 16.32 11.99
N LEU A 75 -5.52 17.41 11.38
CA LEU A 75 -4.19 17.95 11.66
C LEU A 75 -4.09 18.34 13.13
#